data_AF-A0A8S3W334-F1
#
_entry.id   AF-A0A8S3W334-F1
#
_cell.length_a   1.000
_cell.length_b   1.000
_cell.length_c   1.000
_cell.angle_alpha   90.00
_cell.angle_beta   90.00
_cell.angle_gamma   90.00
#
_symmetry.space_group_name_H-M   'P 1'
#
loop_
_entity.id
_entity.type
_entity.pdbx_description
1 polymer ?
#
loop_
_entity_poly.entity_id
_entity_poly.type
_entity_poly.pdbx_seq_one_letter_code
_entity_poly.pdbx_strand_id
1 'polypeptide(L)'
;MSESFDCREIIGLIDRGIIPEEWRIMVAVPKEREFKHTDARCFGKMTFEMRAYQVVTESITKYIKHQSTTLSEEQLTKTLNRMSCPGGDHDYINIVIDFSSWCTHFRSELVDPLFRALDDLFGFSNLYQFTHRFPLISKLLFQDRYAPPDQSPSGEPIEGARCVLRIPSKQYLRERNLTPDEYTVQFLQVLEETCTKSGIVIKVRESWRSRRLLEYGRRYFLDGVQVSGAIKKATRITSEANHTILTINAIIAGLFSSGASIAGDDESPIPAYQLTTSANEIKALLGLLIQSAALKSNHLPTRMLFDTKRSANTYKSCMSAERFVFLLRCLRFDDKNTRKQRRVSDKLAPIRDF
;
A
#
# COMPACT_ATOMS: atom_id res chain seq x y z
N MET A 1 -10.23 -26.69 15.92
CA MET A 1 -11.44 -26.18 16.61
C MET A 1 -11.15 -24.72 16.92
N SER A 2 -11.75 -23.76 16.20
CA SER A 2 -11.62 -22.35 16.55
C SER A 2 -12.63 -22.06 17.65
N GLU A 3 -12.17 -21.98 18.90
CA GLU A 3 -12.97 -21.33 19.95
C GLU A 3 -13.36 -19.94 19.46
N SER A 4 -14.64 -19.59 19.60
CA SER A 4 -15.10 -18.26 19.19
C SER A 4 -14.44 -17.23 20.09
N PHE A 5 -13.54 -16.45 19.51
CA PHE A 5 -12.79 -15.41 20.20
C PHE A 5 -13.67 -14.20 20.51
N ASP A 6 -13.79 -13.81 21.79
CA ASP A 6 -14.46 -12.59 22.22
C ASP A 6 -13.45 -11.50 22.61
N CYS A 7 -13.38 -10.43 21.81
CA CYS A 7 -12.51 -9.28 22.10
C CYS A 7 -12.86 -8.58 23.42
N ARG A 8 -14.11 -8.70 23.92
CA ARG A 8 -14.56 -7.97 25.11
C ARG A 8 -13.77 -8.35 26.37
N GLU A 9 -13.38 -9.61 26.49
CA GLU A 9 -12.59 -10.08 27.63
C GLU A 9 -11.21 -9.43 27.65
N ILE A 10 -10.53 -9.41 26.50
CA ILE A 10 -9.22 -8.74 26.34
C ILE A 10 -9.32 -7.26 26.64
N ILE A 11 -10.31 -6.58 26.05
CA ILE A 11 -10.54 -5.16 26.29
C ILE A 11 -10.79 -4.89 27.78
N GLY A 12 -11.61 -5.71 28.44
CA GLY A 12 -11.88 -5.59 29.87
C GLY A 12 -10.65 -5.85 30.75
N LEU A 13 -9.77 -6.78 30.37
CA LEU A 13 -8.51 -7.02 31.08
C LEU A 13 -7.56 -5.83 30.94
N ILE A 14 -7.41 -5.29 29.72
CA ILE A 14 -6.56 -4.13 29.44
C ILE A 14 -7.08 -2.89 30.17
N ASP A 15 -8.39 -2.66 30.15
CA ASP A 15 -9.01 -1.51 30.84
C ASP A 15 -8.80 -1.57 32.36
N ARG A 16 -8.79 -2.77 32.95
CA ARG A 16 -8.41 -2.99 34.36
C ARG A 16 -6.90 -2.91 34.61
N GLY A 17 -6.08 -2.75 33.58
CA GLY A 17 -4.61 -2.72 33.68
C GLY A 17 -3.96 -4.10 33.88
N ILE A 18 -4.71 -5.19 33.66
CA ILE A 18 -4.22 -6.56 33.81
C ILE A 18 -3.75 -7.06 32.46
N ILE A 19 -2.42 -7.11 32.28
CA ILE A 19 -1.79 -7.55 31.04
C ILE A 19 -0.96 -8.80 31.32
N PRO A 20 -1.37 -9.99 30.89
CA PRO A 20 -0.57 -11.21 31.01
C PRO A 20 0.84 -11.05 30.40
N GLU A 21 1.83 -11.75 30.94
CA GLU A 21 3.23 -11.59 30.51
C GLU A 21 3.44 -12.06 29.07
N GLU A 22 2.73 -13.11 28.69
CA GLU A 22 2.70 -13.69 27.34
C GLU A 22 2.22 -12.70 26.27
N TRP A 23 1.46 -11.66 26.64
CA TRP A 23 0.99 -10.62 25.71
C TRP A 23 2.04 -9.53 25.45
N ARG A 24 3.06 -9.43 26.31
CA ARG A 24 4.03 -8.32 26.34
C ARG A 24 5.19 -8.55 25.38
N ILE A 25 4.87 -8.90 24.13
CA ILE A 25 5.85 -9.20 23.10
C ILE A 25 5.54 -8.39 21.85
N MET A 26 6.56 -7.69 21.36
CA MET A 26 6.55 -6.98 20.08
C MET A 26 7.71 -7.46 19.23
N VAL A 27 7.46 -7.68 17.95
CA VAL A 27 8.49 -8.08 16.99
C VAL A 27 8.59 -7.02 15.90
N ALA A 28 9.72 -6.33 15.85
CA ALA A 28 10.10 -5.44 14.77
C ALA A 28 10.61 -6.26 13.59
N VAL A 29 9.95 -6.14 12.44
CA VAL A 29 10.36 -6.82 11.22
C VAL A 29 10.73 -5.79 10.16
N PRO A 30 11.91 -5.89 9.53
CA PRO A 30 12.31 -4.97 8.47
C PRO A 30 11.30 -4.94 7.32
N LYS A 31 10.90 -3.75 6.88
CA LYS A 31 10.05 -3.57 5.70
C LYS A 31 10.87 -3.78 4.43
N GLU A 32 10.27 -4.51 3.49
CA GLU A 32 10.83 -4.71 2.16
C GLU A 32 10.64 -3.46 1.28
N ARG A 33 11.38 -3.42 0.16
CA ARG A 33 11.27 -2.37 -0.89
C ARG A 33 11.50 -0.94 -0.38
N GLU A 34 12.37 -0.84 0.63
CA GLU A 34 12.89 0.41 1.18
C GLU A 34 14.25 0.72 0.56
N PHE A 35 14.49 1.98 0.16
CA PHE A 35 15.77 2.41 -0.43
C PHE A 35 16.78 2.90 0.63
N LYS A 36 16.49 2.74 1.91
CA LYS A 36 17.39 3.13 2.99
C LYS A 36 18.40 2.01 3.24
N HIS A 37 19.68 2.28 3.00
CA HIS A 37 20.75 1.31 3.16
C HIS A 37 21.18 1.09 4.61
N THR A 38 21.08 2.13 5.45
CA THR A 38 21.55 2.12 6.85
C THR A 38 20.41 2.03 7.87
N ASP A 39 19.28 2.69 7.60
CA ASP A 39 18.17 2.81 8.55
C ASP A 39 16.94 2.05 8.06
N ALA A 40 16.79 0.81 8.50
CA ALA A 40 15.63 0.00 8.17
C ALA A 40 14.37 0.53 8.89
N ARG A 41 13.27 0.68 8.14
CA ARG A 41 11.95 0.90 8.72
C ARG A 41 11.35 -0.45 9.09
N CYS A 42 10.91 -0.62 10.33
CA CYS A 42 10.30 -1.87 10.78
C CYS A 42 8.77 -1.77 10.83
N PHE A 43 8.08 -2.88 10.60
CA PHE A 43 6.69 -3.08 11.02
C PHE A 43 6.67 -3.81 12.36
N GLY A 44 5.78 -3.39 13.27
CA GLY A 44 5.57 -4.07 14.54
C GLY A 44 4.55 -5.19 14.36
N LYS A 45 4.95 -6.43 14.65
CA LYS A 45 4.04 -7.53 14.94
C LYS A 45 3.83 -7.57 16.45
N MET A 46 2.61 -7.85 16.87
CA MET A 46 2.25 -8.03 18.28
C MET A 46 1.65 -9.41 18.46
N THR A 47 1.47 -9.82 19.71
CA THR A 47 0.67 -11.00 20.05
C THR A 47 -0.76 -10.81 19.55
N PHE A 48 -1.49 -11.93 19.45
CA PHE A 48 -2.83 -11.95 18.89
C PHE A 48 -3.78 -11.01 19.64
N GLU A 49 -3.73 -11.04 20.97
CA GLU A 49 -4.58 -10.27 21.88
C GLU A 49 -4.30 -8.78 21.76
N MET A 50 -3.02 -8.42 21.69
CA MET A 50 -2.60 -7.03 21.54
C MET A 50 -2.90 -6.48 20.14
N ARG A 51 -2.86 -7.35 19.12
CA ARG A 51 -3.33 -6.98 17.78
C ARG A 51 -4.85 -6.81 17.73
N ALA A 52 -5.61 -7.65 18.42
CA ALA A 52 -7.06 -7.49 18.55
C ALA A 52 -7.41 -6.17 19.25
N TYR A 53 -6.74 -5.85 20.36
CA TYR A 53 -6.84 -4.56 21.05
C TYR A 53 -6.61 -3.38 20.10
N GLN A 54 -5.50 -3.39 19.36
CA GLN A 54 -5.17 -2.31 18.42
C GLN A 54 -6.24 -2.13 17.34
N VAL A 55 -6.73 -3.23 16.76
CA VAL A 55 -7.75 -3.17 15.70
C VAL A 55 -9.07 -2.60 16.23
N VAL A 56 -9.46 -2.96 17.46
CA VAL A 56 -10.67 -2.44 18.10
C VAL A 56 -10.54 -0.95 18.38
N THR A 57 -9.42 -0.50 18.96
CA THR A 57 -9.21 0.92 19.30
C THR A 57 -8.99 1.80 18.07
N GLU A 58 -8.43 1.28 16.97
CA GLU A 58 -8.29 1.98 15.68
C GLU A 58 -9.64 2.40 15.06
N SER A 59 -10.75 1.79 15.49
CA SER A 59 -12.09 2.11 15.00
C SER A 59 -12.53 3.55 15.26
N ILE A 60 -11.86 4.27 16.17
CA ILE A 60 -12.11 5.70 16.43
C ILE A 60 -11.77 6.59 15.23
N THR A 61 -10.85 6.16 14.37
CA THR A 61 -10.37 6.95 13.21
C THR A 61 -11.50 7.38 12.26
N LYS A 62 -12.62 6.65 12.24
CA LYS A 62 -13.82 6.99 11.47
C LYS A 62 -14.49 8.32 11.88
N TYR A 63 -14.25 8.78 13.10
CA TYR A 63 -14.81 10.05 13.61
C TYR A 63 -13.90 11.25 13.35
N ILE A 64 -12.63 11.01 13.01
CA ILE A 64 -11.67 12.08 12.71
C ILE A 64 -11.99 12.61 11.30
N LYS A 65 -12.35 13.88 11.20
CA LYS A 65 -12.59 14.53 9.91
C LYS A 65 -11.26 14.73 9.18
N HIS A 66 -11.30 14.72 7.85
CA HIS A 66 -10.15 15.00 6.97
C HIS A 66 -9.01 13.97 6.97
N GLN A 67 -9.12 12.84 7.67
CA GLN A 67 -8.25 11.70 7.36
C GLN A 67 -8.70 11.03 6.05
N SER A 68 -7.76 10.44 5.33
CA SER A 68 -8.04 9.76 4.06
C SER A 68 -8.19 8.25 4.17
N THR A 69 -7.88 7.65 5.31
CA THR A 69 -7.83 6.19 5.50
C THR A 69 -9.22 5.53 5.45
N THR A 70 -10.29 6.26 5.77
CA THR A 70 -11.67 5.75 5.64
C THR A 70 -12.39 6.27 4.41
N LEU A 71 -11.75 7.12 3.59
CA LEU A 71 -12.37 7.62 2.38
C LEU A 71 -12.29 6.56 1.28
N SER A 72 -13.36 6.43 0.49
CA SER A 72 -13.28 5.68 -0.76
C SER A 72 -12.34 6.39 -1.76
N GLU A 73 -11.84 5.64 -2.74
CA GLU A 73 -10.99 6.17 -3.80
C GLU A 73 -11.62 7.37 -4.53
N GLU A 74 -12.94 7.33 -4.74
CA GLU A 74 -13.71 8.41 -5.35
C GLU A 74 -13.77 9.65 -4.44
N GLN A 75 -14.05 9.46 -3.15
CA GLN A 75 -14.12 10.55 -2.18
C GLN A 75 -12.77 11.23 -1.99
N LEU A 76 -11.70 10.45 -1.96
CA LEU A 76 -10.33 10.96 -1.89
C LEU A 76 -10.00 11.77 -3.14
N THR A 77 -10.26 11.23 -4.34
CA THR A 77 -10.00 11.92 -5.61
C THR A 77 -10.78 13.24 -5.70
N LYS A 78 -12.06 13.26 -5.31
CA LYS A 78 -12.86 14.50 -5.25
C LYS A 78 -12.27 15.52 -4.29
N THR A 79 -11.80 15.07 -3.12
CA THR A 79 -11.17 15.94 -2.12
C THR A 79 -9.87 16.55 -2.64
N LEU A 80 -9.01 15.73 -3.26
CA LEU A 80 -7.74 16.17 -3.83
C LEU A 80 -7.93 17.13 -5.01
N ASN A 81 -8.91 16.89 -5.89
CA ASN A 81 -9.25 17.81 -6.97
C ASN A 81 -9.67 19.19 -6.44
N ARG A 82 -10.52 19.21 -5.40
CA ARG A 82 -10.92 20.48 -4.74
C ARG A 82 -9.76 21.17 -4.05
N MET A 83 -8.81 20.44 -3.49
CA MET A 83 -7.59 21.01 -2.89
C MET A 83 -6.60 21.52 -3.94
N SER A 84 -6.51 20.86 -5.10
CA SER A 84 -5.57 21.26 -6.16
C SER A 84 -6.02 22.50 -6.91
N CYS A 85 -7.33 22.68 -7.07
CA CYS A 85 -7.95 23.85 -7.68
C CYS A 85 -9.13 24.31 -6.81
N PRO A 86 -8.85 24.95 -5.67
CA PRO A 86 -9.88 25.54 -4.83
C PRO A 86 -10.38 26.79 -5.57
N GLY A 87 -11.44 26.63 -6.37
CA GLY A 87 -12.03 27.75 -7.10
C GLY A 87 -12.41 28.91 -6.18
N GLY A 88 -12.52 30.11 -6.75
CA GLY A 88 -12.77 31.36 -6.03
C GLY A 88 -11.72 32.42 -6.35
N ASP A 89 -11.89 33.61 -5.79
CA ASP A 89 -11.02 34.79 -6.00
C ASP A 89 -9.92 34.89 -4.93
N HIS A 90 -9.46 33.74 -4.41
CA HIS A 90 -8.52 33.67 -3.31
C HIS A 90 -7.20 33.04 -3.75
N ASP A 91 -6.09 33.67 -3.38
CA ASP A 91 -4.77 33.06 -3.50
C ASP A 91 -4.63 31.88 -2.54
N TYR A 92 -4.15 30.75 -3.03
CA TYR A 92 -3.88 29.56 -2.22
C TYR A 92 -2.43 29.08 -2.39
N ILE A 93 -1.96 28.34 -1.40
CA ILE A 93 -0.66 27.67 -1.45
C ILE A 93 -0.78 26.28 -0.82
N ASN A 94 -0.27 25.28 -1.53
CA ASN A 94 -0.17 23.93 -1.01
C ASN A 94 1.14 23.81 -0.22
N ILE A 95 1.06 23.22 0.97
CA ILE A 95 2.22 22.96 1.83
C ILE A 95 2.24 21.46 2.12
N VAL A 96 3.34 20.82 1.73
CA VAL A 96 3.62 19.42 2.06
C VAL A 96 4.66 19.41 3.16
N ILE A 97 4.28 18.89 4.32
CA ILE A 97 5.12 18.85 5.51
C ILE A 97 5.66 17.44 5.68
N ASP A 98 6.98 17.32 5.80
CA ASP A 98 7.63 16.07 6.19
C ASP A 98 8.18 16.16 7.61
N PHE A 99 7.89 15.14 8.40
CA PHE A 99 8.28 15.06 9.81
C PHE A 99 9.36 14.01 9.99
N SER A 100 10.37 14.33 10.79
CA SER A 100 11.39 13.35 11.15
C SER A 100 10.80 12.31 12.08
N SER A 101 10.81 11.04 11.66
CA SER A 101 10.40 9.88 12.47
C SER A 101 9.12 10.12 13.30
N TRP A 102 8.09 10.69 12.68
CA TRP A 102 6.83 11.13 13.31
C TRP A 102 6.31 10.17 14.39
N CYS A 103 6.11 8.90 14.03
CA CYS A 103 5.55 7.89 14.93
C CYS A 103 6.42 7.61 16.18
N THR A 104 7.73 7.87 16.11
CA THR A 104 8.67 7.57 17.20
C THR A 104 8.85 8.73 18.18
N HIS A 105 8.34 9.92 17.86
CA HIS A 105 8.46 11.10 18.72
C HIS A 105 7.29 11.26 19.69
N PHE A 106 6.16 10.57 19.47
CA PHE A 106 5.05 10.59 20.42
C PHE A 106 5.43 9.91 21.74
N ARG A 107 5.03 10.54 22.84
CA ARG A 107 5.25 10.08 24.21
C ARG A 107 3.93 10.10 24.96
N SER A 108 3.81 9.27 26.00
CA SER A 108 2.63 9.20 26.87
C SER A 108 2.22 10.57 27.37
N GLU A 109 3.17 11.39 27.82
CA GLU A 109 2.90 12.69 28.42
C GLU A 109 2.19 13.65 27.45
N LEU A 110 2.47 13.53 26.15
CA LEU A 110 1.87 14.36 25.12
C LEU A 110 0.45 13.91 24.76
N VAL A 111 0.20 12.60 24.67
CA VAL A 111 -1.07 12.06 24.17
C VAL A 111 -2.03 11.59 25.25
N ASP A 112 -1.54 11.30 26.46
CA ASP A 112 -2.34 10.80 27.58
C ASP A 112 -3.52 11.71 27.94
N PRO A 113 -3.43 13.06 27.87
CA PRO A 113 -4.59 13.92 28.10
C PRO A 113 -5.70 13.69 27.05
N LEU A 114 -5.33 13.53 25.78
CA LEU A 114 -6.29 13.22 24.72
C LEU A 114 -6.89 11.82 24.92
N PHE A 115 -6.06 10.83 25.21
CA PHE A 115 -6.52 9.46 25.41
C PHE A 115 -7.38 9.30 26.66
N ARG A 116 -7.14 10.07 27.73
CA ARG A 116 -8.05 10.15 28.87
C ARG A 116 -9.42 10.64 28.45
N ALA A 117 -9.49 11.72 27.67
CA ALA A 117 -10.76 12.24 27.17
C ALA A 117 -11.49 11.22 26.28
N LEU A 118 -10.75 10.36 25.56
CA LEU A 118 -11.34 9.27 24.80
C LEU A 118 -11.86 8.14 25.71
N ASP A 119 -11.09 7.77 26.73
CA ASP A 119 -11.51 6.79 27.73
C ASP A 119 -12.81 7.28 28.41
N ASP A 120 -12.85 8.52 28.88
CA ASP A 120 -14.06 9.14 29.47
C ASP A 120 -15.25 9.15 28.50
N LEU A 121 -15.01 9.49 27.23
CA LEU A 121 -16.06 9.55 26.20
C LEU A 121 -16.69 8.18 25.90
N PHE A 122 -15.89 7.12 25.93
CA PHE A 122 -16.35 5.76 25.62
C PHE A 122 -16.66 4.92 26.86
N GLY A 123 -16.49 5.47 28.07
CA GLY A 123 -16.77 4.81 29.33
C GLY A 123 -15.71 3.79 29.76
N PHE A 124 -14.47 3.98 29.33
CA PHE A 124 -13.31 3.20 29.75
C PHE A 124 -12.52 3.96 30.83
N SER A 125 -11.68 3.23 31.57
CA SER A 125 -10.83 3.81 32.61
C SER A 125 -9.37 3.99 32.17
N ASN A 126 -8.88 3.13 31.27
CA ASN A 126 -7.46 3.09 30.90
C ASN A 126 -7.20 2.48 29.52
N LEU A 127 -8.24 2.25 28.71
CA LEU A 127 -8.11 1.49 27.47
C LEU A 127 -7.27 2.23 26.41
N TYR A 128 -7.57 3.48 26.11
CA TYR A 128 -6.84 4.28 25.14
C TYR A 128 -5.51 4.78 25.72
N GLN A 129 -5.49 5.17 27.01
CA GLN A 129 -4.25 5.57 27.69
C GLN A 129 -3.19 4.46 27.71
N PHE A 130 -3.62 3.19 27.64
CA PHE A 130 -2.69 2.07 27.58
C PHE A 130 -1.82 2.03 26.30
N THR A 131 -2.21 2.71 25.22
CA THR A 131 -1.54 2.67 23.91
C THR A 131 -0.02 2.94 23.99
N HIS A 132 0.40 3.95 24.76
CA HIS A 132 1.83 4.27 24.91
C HIS A 132 2.51 3.49 26.04
N ARG A 133 1.74 2.89 26.95
CA ARG A 133 2.28 2.04 28.02
C ARG A 133 2.64 0.65 27.52
N PHE A 134 1.88 0.11 26.56
CA PHE A 134 2.12 -1.23 26.03
C PHE A 134 3.55 -1.44 25.48
N PRO A 135 4.10 -0.55 24.63
CA PRO A 135 5.48 -0.69 24.16
C PRO A 135 6.53 -0.60 25.28
N LEU A 136 6.25 0.12 26.37
CA LEU A 136 7.16 0.27 27.51
C LEU A 136 7.29 -1.02 28.32
N ILE A 137 6.21 -1.79 28.42
CA ILE A 137 6.18 -3.03 29.19
C ILE A 137 6.50 -4.28 28.37
N SER A 138 6.70 -4.13 27.07
CA SER A 138 6.90 -5.24 26.13
C SER A 138 8.37 -5.49 25.81
N LYS A 139 8.70 -6.78 25.60
CA LYS A 139 9.97 -7.20 25.02
C LYS A 139 9.95 -6.88 23.52
N LEU A 140 10.92 -6.12 23.03
CA LEU A 140 11.03 -5.77 21.62
C LEU A 140 12.09 -6.64 20.94
N LEU A 141 11.66 -7.53 20.06
CA LEU A 141 12.52 -8.44 19.30
C LEU A 141 12.72 -7.92 17.88
N PHE A 142 13.93 -7.97 17.35
CA PHE A 142 14.19 -7.69 15.94
C PHE A 142 14.27 -9.00 15.17
N GLN A 143 13.34 -9.20 14.23
CA GLN A 143 13.26 -10.43 13.47
C GLN A 143 14.48 -10.58 12.55
N ASP A 144 15.25 -11.63 12.79
CA ASP A 144 16.24 -12.18 11.87
C ASP A 144 16.12 -13.71 11.91
N ARG A 145 15.96 -14.34 10.75
CA ARG A 145 15.78 -15.80 10.66
C ARG A 145 17.07 -16.55 11.00
N TYR A 146 18.22 -15.93 10.79
CA TYR A 146 19.53 -16.58 10.87
C TYR A 146 20.33 -16.16 12.10
N ALA A 147 19.90 -15.09 12.79
CA ALA A 147 20.54 -14.57 13.99
C ALA A 147 19.49 -14.27 15.08
N PRO A 148 18.96 -15.29 15.77
CA PRO A 148 18.06 -15.08 16.90
C PRO A 148 18.78 -14.34 18.05
N PRO A 149 18.04 -13.70 18.98
CA PRO A 149 18.63 -13.12 20.17
C PRO A 149 19.28 -14.20 21.05
N ASP A 150 20.36 -13.84 21.73
CA ASP A 150 20.97 -14.68 22.74
C ASP A 150 19.95 -14.99 23.85
N GLN A 151 20.04 -16.18 24.43
CA GLN A 151 19.10 -16.66 25.44
C GLN A 151 19.81 -16.92 26.76
N SER A 152 19.13 -16.63 27.86
CA SER A 152 19.57 -17.03 29.20
C SER A 152 19.44 -18.56 29.35
N PRO A 153 20.02 -19.15 30.42
CA PRO A 153 19.80 -20.56 30.74
C PRO A 153 18.33 -20.94 30.93
N SER A 154 17.45 -19.98 31.20
CA SER A 154 15.99 -20.18 31.32
C SER A 154 15.24 -20.07 29.99
N GLY A 155 15.95 -19.83 28.87
CA GLY A 155 15.37 -19.66 27.53
C GLY A 155 14.85 -18.24 27.24
N GLU A 156 15.04 -17.29 28.15
CA GLU A 156 14.59 -15.91 28.00
C GLU A 156 15.57 -15.10 27.14
N PRO A 157 15.10 -14.24 26.21
CA PRO A 157 16.00 -13.46 25.37
C PRO A 157 16.76 -12.42 26.21
N ILE A 158 18.06 -12.32 25.97
CA ILE A 158 18.96 -11.36 26.60
C ILE A 158 18.99 -10.07 25.79
N GLU A 159 19.11 -8.93 26.47
CA GLU A 159 19.24 -7.63 25.83
C GLU A 159 20.51 -7.56 24.96
N GLY A 160 20.37 -7.04 23.75
CA GLY A 160 21.45 -6.92 22.78
C GLY A 160 20.96 -6.38 21.44
N ALA A 161 21.74 -6.58 20.38
CA ALA A 161 21.42 -6.05 19.04
C ALA A 161 20.08 -6.57 18.47
N ARG A 162 19.58 -7.71 18.97
CA ARG A 162 18.36 -8.39 18.47
C ARG A 162 17.18 -8.36 19.44
N CYS A 163 17.38 -7.85 20.65
CA CYS A 163 16.35 -7.79 21.69
C CYS A 163 16.58 -6.56 22.56
N VAL A 164 15.58 -5.71 22.70
CA VAL A 164 15.58 -4.59 23.64
C VAL A 164 14.59 -4.89 24.75
N LEU A 165 15.11 -5.02 25.97
CA LEU A 165 14.30 -5.25 27.17
C LEU A 165 13.98 -3.89 27.80
N ARG A 166 12.78 -3.37 27.56
CA ARG A 166 12.36 -2.09 28.16
C ARG A 166 12.02 -2.19 29.64
N ILE A 167 11.77 -3.41 30.13
CA ILE A 167 11.79 -3.71 31.55
C ILE A 167 12.99 -4.64 31.80
N PRO A 168 13.97 -4.22 32.61
CA PRO A 168 15.07 -5.10 32.99
C PRO A 168 14.52 -6.33 33.70
N SER A 169 15.07 -7.51 33.39
CA SER A 169 14.66 -8.73 34.05
C SER A 169 14.85 -8.62 35.56
N LYS A 170 14.07 -9.36 36.36
CA LYS A 170 14.26 -9.40 37.82
C LYS A 170 15.68 -9.82 38.21
N GLN A 171 16.38 -10.56 37.34
CA GLN A 171 17.78 -10.92 37.51
C GLN A 171 18.71 -9.72 37.27
N TYR A 172 18.49 -8.95 36.20
CA TYR A 172 19.25 -7.73 35.89
C TYR A 172 19.19 -6.70 37.03
N LEU A 173 18.00 -6.51 37.64
CA LEU A 173 17.83 -5.61 38.79
C LEU A 173 18.61 -6.09 40.02
N ARG A 174 18.63 -7.40 40.28
CA ARG A 174 19.42 -8.00 41.38
C ARG A 174 20.92 -7.87 41.15
N GLU A 175 21.39 -8.07 39.92
CA GLU A 175 22.82 -7.96 39.56
C GLU A 175 23.36 -6.54 39.72
N ARG A 176 22.51 -5.52 39.59
CA ARG A 176 22.88 -4.11 39.73
C ARG A 176 22.42 -3.47 41.05
N ASN A 177 21.79 -4.25 41.92
CA ASN A 177 21.25 -3.79 43.21
C ASN A 177 20.30 -2.58 43.09
N LEU A 178 19.51 -2.53 42.00
CA LEU A 178 18.54 -1.45 41.72
C LEU A 178 17.13 -1.93 42.08
N THR A 179 16.37 -1.08 42.77
CA THR A 179 14.93 -1.28 42.93
C THR A 179 14.16 -0.83 41.67
N PRO A 180 12.96 -1.39 41.39
CA PRO A 180 12.12 -0.94 40.28
C PRO A 180 11.81 0.57 40.32
N ASP A 181 11.70 1.16 41.51
CA ASP A 181 11.46 2.59 41.71
C ASP A 181 12.70 3.44 41.33
N GLU A 182 13.90 3.04 41.76
CA GLU A 182 15.15 3.73 41.39
C GLU A 182 15.42 3.67 39.88
N TYR A 183 15.12 2.53 39.25
CA TYR A 183 15.16 2.39 37.79
C TYR A 183 14.16 3.31 37.09
N THR A 184 12.95 3.43 37.63
CA THR A 184 11.88 4.27 37.09
C THR A 184 12.24 5.75 37.20
N VAL A 185 12.83 6.21 38.30
CA VAL A 185 13.28 7.61 38.48
C VAL A 185 14.41 7.96 37.50
N GLN A 186 15.38 7.07 37.29
CA GLN A 186 16.45 7.28 36.29
C GLN A 186 15.90 7.29 34.86
N PHE A 187 14.96 6.37 34.56
CA PHE A 187 14.28 6.34 33.28
C PHE A 187 13.48 7.63 33.03
N LEU A 188 12.80 8.16 34.04
CA LEU A 188 12.03 9.40 33.96
C LEU A 188 12.91 10.64 33.74
N GLN A 189 14.13 10.70 34.29
CA GLN A 189 15.09 11.78 34.00
C GLN A 189 15.60 11.74 32.55
N VAL A 190 15.91 10.55 32.02
CA VAL A 190 16.25 10.36 30.60
C VAL A 190 15.06 10.69 29.70
N LEU A 191 13.85 10.36 30.15
CA LEU A 191 12.60 10.68 29.47
C LEU A 191 12.35 12.19 29.45
N GLU A 192 12.60 12.92 30.53
CA GLU A 192 12.43 14.39 30.63
C GLU A 192 13.36 15.16 29.68
N GLU A 193 14.64 14.77 29.59
CA GLU A 193 15.57 15.29 28.57
C GLU A 193 15.10 14.95 27.15
N THR A 194 14.56 13.75 26.96
CA THR A 194 14.03 13.31 25.67
C THR A 194 12.73 14.04 25.32
N CYS A 195 11.88 14.37 26.30
CA CYS A 195 10.60 15.07 26.16
C CYS A 195 10.80 16.54 25.79
N THR A 196 11.78 17.22 26.39
CA THR A 196 12.16 18.60 26.00
C THR A 196 12.72 18.64 24.57
N LYS A 197 13.38 17.56 24.13
CA LYS A 197 13.87 17.36 22.75
C LYS A 197 12.81 16.81 21.78
N SER A 198 11.69 16.26 22.27
CA SER A 198 10.67 15.60 21.45
C SER A 198 9.79 16.58 20.67
N GLY A 199 10.11 17.89 20.72
CA GLY A 199 9.55 18.93 19.86
C GLY A 199 9.53 18.43 18.42
N ILE A 200 8.35 17.99 17.98
CA ILE A 200 8.12 17.25 16.75
C ILE A 200 8.87 17.93 15.62
N VAL A 201 9.93 17.28 15.14
CA VAL A 201 10.89 17.93 14.25
C VAL A 201 10.33 17.93 12.83
N ILE A 202 9.95 19.12 12.36
CA ILE A 202 9.66 19.35 10.95
C ILE A 202 10.99 19.38 10.19
N LYS A 203 11.09 18.57 9.15
CA LYS A 203 12.22 18.65 8.23
C LYS A 203 11.99 19.78 7.25
N VAL A 204 12.38 20.99 7.63
CA VAL A 204 12.15 22.20 6.83
C VAL A 204 12.73 22.09 5.42
N ARG A 205 13.86 21.40 5.24
CA ARG A 205 14.48 21.18 3.91
C ARG A 205 13.76 20.15 3.04
N GLU A 206 13.04 19.21 3.64
CA GLU A 206 12.28 18.17 2.92
C GLU A 206 10.80 18.56 2.75
N SER A 207 10.32 19.49 3.57
CA SER A 207 9.01 20.12 3.43
C SER A 207 9.06 21.18 2.33
N TRP A 208 8.03 21.24 1.49
CA TRP A 208 8.00 22.17 0.37
C TRP A 208 6.61 22.77 0.18
N ARG A 209 6.57 23.87 -0.55
CA ARG A 209 5.34 24.61 -0.85
C ARG A 209 5.25 24.92 -2.33
N SER A 210 4.05 24.90 -2.88
CA SER A 210 3.81 25.28 -4.27
C SER A 210 2.40 25.81 -4.46
N ARG A 211 2.24 26.75 -5.39
CA ARG A 211 0.93 27.23 -5.82
C ARG A 211 0.32 26.36 -6.93
N ARG A 212 1.17 25.64 -7.66
CA ARG A 212 0.79 24.89 -8.87
C ARG A 212 0.77 23.38 -8.66
N LEU A 213 1.68 22.88 -7.83
CA LEU A 213 1.84 21.46 -7.58
C LEU A 213 1.24 21.10 -6.22
N LEU A 214 0.36 20.10 -6.20
CA LEU A 214 -0.10 19.42 -4.99
C LEU A 214 0.43 17.99 -5.01
N GLU A 215 0.95 17.51 -3.89
CA GLU A 215 1.31 16.11 -3.69
C GLU A 215 0.56 15.55 -2.50
N TYR A 216 0.01 14.34 -2.68
CA TYR A 216 -0.61 13.59 -1.61
C TYR A 216 -0.37 12.09 -1.82
N GLY A 217 0.40 11.46 -0.94
CA GLY A 217 0.64 10.02 -0.99
C GLY A 217 1.28 9.55 -2.31
N ARG A 218 2.20 10.35 -2.87
CA ARG A 218 2.82 10.16 -4.18
C ARG A 218 1.87 10.26 -5.39
N ARG A 219 0.69 10.86 -5.22
CA ARG A 219 -0.14 11.37 -6.31
C ARG A 219 0.15 12.85 -6.49
N TYR A 220 0.33 13.27 -7.72
CA TYR A 220 0.69 14.65 -8.04
C TYR A 220 -0.42 15.28 -8.86
N PHE A 221 -0.72 16.54 -8.57
CA PHE A 221 -1.64 17.37 -9.34
C PHE A 221 -0.93 18.65 -9.72
N LEU A 222 -0.87 18.95 -11.01
CA LEU A 222 -0.27 20.15 -11.57
C LEU A 222 -1.40 21.02 -12.15
N ASP A 223 -1.55 22.23 -11.63
CA ASP A 223 -2.58 23.19 -12.05
C ASP A 223 -4.00 22.60 -12.05
N GLY A 224 -4.31 21.74 -11.07
CA GLY A 224 -5.62 21.09 -10.97
C GLY A 224 -5.75 19.78 -11.75
N VAL A 225 -4.76 19.42 -12.57
CA VAL A 225 -4.78 18.19 -13.38
C VAL A 225 -3.90 17.12 -12.73
N GLN A 226 -4.42 15.91 -12.58
CA GLN A 226 -3.64 14.79 -12.05
C GLN A 226 -2.53 14.40 -13.03
N VAL A 227 -1.29 14.32 -12.53
CA VAL A 227 -0.13 13.86 -13.30
C VAL A 227 -0.17 12.34 -13.40
N SER A 228 0.03 11.81 -14.61
CA SER A 228 -0.03 10.36 -14.87
C SER A 228 1.00 9.58 -14.04
N GLY A 229 0.50 8.58 -13.30
CA GLY A 229 1.28 7.57 -12.60
C GLY A 229 1.52 6.30 -13.42
N ALA A 230 1.11 6.29 -14.70
CA ALA A 230 1.01 5.11 -15.56
C ALA A 230 2.31 4.30 -15.62
N ILE A 231 3.46 4.94 -15.81
CA ILE A 231 4.75 4.24 -15.97
C ILE A 231 5.11 3.43 -14.72
N LYS A 232 4.90 4.01 -13.52
CA LYS A 232 5.16 3.32 -12.25
C LYS A 232 4.23 2.12 -12.03
N LYS A 233 3.02 2.18 -12.57
CA LYS A 233 2.09 1.04 -12.57
C LYS A 233 2.47 0.02 -13.65
N ALA A 234 2.91 0.47 -14.82
CA ALA A 234 3.38 -0.35 -15.92
C ALA A 234 4.60 -1.20 -15.53
N THR A 235 5.53 -0.68 -14.72
CA THR A 235 6.67 -1.45 -14.21
C THR A 235 6.25 -2.63 -13.32
N ARG A 236 4.99 -2.66 -12.87
CA ARG A 236 4.42 -3.75 -12.05
C ARG A 236 3.58 -4.73 -12.86
N ILE A 237 3.43 -4.52 -14.16
CA ILE A 237 2.79 -5.50 -15.05
C ILE A 237 3.54 -6.83 -14.89
N THR A 238 2.80 -7.90 -14.64
CA THR A 238 3.32 -9.26 -14.36
C THR A 238 4.18 -9.40 -13.10
N SER A 239 4.37 -8.34 -12.31
CA SER A 239 5.00 -8.47 -10.99
C SER A 239 4.08 -9.18 -10.02
N GLU A 240 4.62 -10.14 -9.29
CA GLU A 240 3.86 -11.07 -8.44
C GLU A 240 3.09 -10.35 -7.32
N ALA A 241 1.83 -10.75 -7.13
CA ALA A 241 1.06 -10.44 -5.94
C ALA A 241 1.18 -11.58 -4.92
N ASN A 242 2.35 -11.76 -4.29
CA ASN A 242 2.59 -12.75 -3.21
C ASN A 242 1.97 -14.15 -3.43
N HIS A 243 1.76 -14.58 -4.67
CA HIS A 243 1.18 -15.87 -4.98
C HIS A 243 2.30 -16.87 -5.12
N THR A 244 2.26 -17.95 -4.35
CA THR A 244 3.30 -18.98 -4.33
C THR A 244 3.43 -19.74 -5.66
N ILE A 245 2.38 -19.74 -6.50
CA ILE A 245 2.34 -20.47 -7.77
C ILE A 245 1.82 -19.57 -8.88
N LEU A 246 2.60 -19.48 -9.97
CA LEU A 246 2.23 -18.79 -11.20
C LEU A 246 1.21 -19.62 -11.98
N THR A 247 -0.04 -19.18 -11.98
CA THR A 247 -1.09 -19.75 -12.84
C THR A 247 -1.43 -18.80 -13.98
N ILE A 248 -1.87 -19.33 -15.12
CA ILE A 248 -2.33 -18.52 -16.26
C ILE A 248 -3.45 -17.56 -15.82
N ASN A 249 -4.38 -18.03 -14.97
CA ASN A 249 -5.46 -17.20 -14.44
C ASN A 249 -4.93 -16.04 -13.60
N ALA A 250 -3.94 -16.27 -12.72
CA ALA A 250 -3.33 -15.22 -11.92
C ALA A 250 -2.59 -14.19 -12.79
N ILE A 251 -1.89 -14.63 -13.83
CA ILE A 251 -1.20 -13.75 -14.79
C ILE A 251 -2.20 -12.88 -15.55
N ILE A 252 -3.28 -13.48 -16.06
CA ILE A 252 -4.34 -12.75 -16.78
C ILE A 252 -5.05 -11.76 -15.85
N ALA A 253 -5.39 -12.16 -14.62
CA ALA A 253 -6.01 -11.28 -13.63
C ALA A 253 -5.09 -10.10 -13.26
N GLY A 254 -3.79 -10.37 -13.08
CA GLY A 254 -2.79 -9.34 -12.82
C GLY A 254 -2.61 -8.36 -13.99
N LEU A 255 -2.59 -8.86 -15.23
CA LEU A 255 -2.55 -8.03 -16.44
C LEU A 255 -3.78 -7.13 -16.54
N PHE A 256 -4.97 -7.69 -16.36
CA PHE A 256 -6.22 -6.93 -16.42
C PHE A 256 -6.29 -5.85 -15.33
N SER A 257 -5.99 -6.21 -14.08
CA SER A 257 -5.98 -5.28 -12.95
C SER A 257 -4.96 -4.14 -13.15
N SER A 258 -3.75 -4.47 -13.62
CA SER A 258 -2.71 -3.48 -13.92
C SER A 258 -3.13 -2.56 -15.06
N GLY A 259 -3.72 -3.10 -16.13
CA GLY A 259 -4.25 -2.32 -17.26
C GLY A 259 -5.32 -1.33 -16.84
N ALA A 260 -6.32 -1.79 -16.09
CA ALA A 260 -7.36 -0.91 -15.55
C ALA A 260 -6.77 0.20 -14.66
N SER A 261 -5.79 -0.14 -13.83
CA SER A 261 -5.11 0.83 -12.97
C SER A 261 -4.28 1.86 -13.75
N ILE A 262 -3.63 1.45 -14.85
CA ILE A 262 -2.89 2.37 -15.74
C ILE A 262 -3.86 3.29 -16.47
N ALA A 263 -4.92 2.72 -17.04
CA ALA A 263 -5.93 3.48 -17.78
C ALA A 263 -6.66 4.50 -16.89
N GLY A 264 -6.87 4.19 -15.61
CA GLY A 264 -7.48 5.11 -14.65
C GLY A 264 -6.56 6.22 -14.14
N ASP A 265 -5.24 6.07 -14.29
CA ASP A 265 -4.25 7.08 -13.86
C ASP A 265 -3.73 7.94 -15.02
N ASP A 266 -3.96 7.53 -16.26
CA ASP A 266 -3.49 8.23 -17.45
C ASP A 266 -4.61 9.02 -18.11
N GLU A 267 -4.25 10.01 -18.91
CA GLU A 267 -5.19 10.78 -19.74
C GLU A 267 -5.77 9.90 -20.86
N SER A 268 -4.97 8.95 -21.35
CA SER A 268 -5.37 8.04 -22.43
C SER A 268 -5.37 6.59 -21.97
N PRO A 269 -6.42 5.81 -22.30
CA PRO A 269 -6.40 4.37 -22.05
C PRO A 269 -5.51 3.60 -23.03
N ILE A 270 -5.05 4.24 -24.12
CA ILE A 270 -4.34 3.55 -25.21
C ILE A 270 -3.05 2.86 -24.73
N PRO A 271 -2.15 3.51 -23.96
CA PRO A 271 -0.92 2.86 -23.48
C PRO A 271 -1.23 1.63 -22.61
N ALA A 272 -2.27 1.69 -21.78
CA ALA A 272 -2.71 0.55 -20.98
C ALA A 272 -3.13 -0.62 -21.88
N TYR A 273 -3.92 -0.36 -22.92
CA TYR A 273 -4.36 -1.37 -23.87
C TYR A 273 -3.20 -2.01 -24.64
N GLN A 274 -2.16 -1.24 -24.96
CA GLN A 274 -0.96 -1.74 -25.61
C GLN A 274 -0.14 -2.61 -24.67
N LEU A 275 0.18 -2.10 -23.47
CA LEU A 275 1.05 -2.74 -22.48
C LEU A 275 0.48 -4.05 -21.90
N THR A 276 -0.84 -4.19 -21.88
CA THR A 276 -1.53 -5.40 -21.39
C THR A 276 -1.74 -6.47 -22.46
N THR A 277 -1.26 -6.25 -23.69
CA THR A 277 -1.39 -7.22 -24.78
C THR A 277 -0.43 -8.38 -24.58
N SER A 278 -0.98 -9.59 -24.43
CA SER A 278 -0.16 -10.81 -24.26
C SER A 278 0.15 -11.51 -25.59
N ALA A 279 1.22 -12.31 -25.62
CA ALA A 279 1.52 -13.15 -26.78
C ALA A 279 0.37 -14.13 -27.12
N ASN A 280 -0.37 -14.60 -26.10
CA ASN A 280 -1.53 -15.46 -26.30
C ASN A 280 -2.70 -14.71 -26.95
N GLU A 281 -2.92 -13.44 -26.59
CA GLU A 281 -3.91 -12.60 -27.29
C GLU A 281 -3.57 -12.41 -28.76
N ILE A 282 -2.28 -12.18 -29.10
CA ILE A 282 -1.85 -12.06 -30.49
C ILE A 282 -2.03 -13.39 -31.25
N LYS A 283 -1.69 -14.53 -30.63
CA LYS A 283 -1.95 -15.85 -31.23
C LYS A 283 -3.44 -16.09 -31.45
N ALA A 284 -4.29 -15.73 -30.49
CA ALA A 284 -5.74 -15.83 -30.63
C ALA A 284 -6.26 -14.96 -31.78
N LEU A 285 -5.75 -13.73 -31.91
CA LEU A 285 -6.09 -12.84 -33.03
C LEU A 285 -5.73 -13.47 -34.38
N LEU A 286 -4.50 -13.97 -34.54
CA LEU A 286 -4.07 -14.64 -35.77
C LEU A 286 -4.92 -15.88 -36.06
N GLY A 287 -5.26 -16.67 -35.03
CA GLY A 287 -6.16 -17.82 -35.15
C GLY A 287 -7.55 -17.43 -35.67
N LEU A 288 -8.15 -16.36 -35.15
CA LEU A 288 -9.44 -15.85 -35.61
C LEU A 288 -9.38 -15.36 -37.08
N LEU A 289 -8.28 -14.73 -37.49
CA LEU A 289 -8.08 -14.29 -38.88
C LEU A 289 -7.89 -15.46 -39.86
N ILE A 290 -7.13 -16.48 -39.46
CA ILE A 290 -6.96 -17.70 -40.25
C ILE A 290 -8.29 -18.42 -40.37
N GLN A 291 -9.05 -18.52 -39.28
CA GLN A 291 -10.37 -19.12 -39.28
C GLN A 291 -11.35 -18.34 -40.16
N SER A 292 -11.37 -17.01 -40.10
CA SER A 292 -12.24 -16.21 -40.98
C SER A 292 -11.90 -16.42 -42.46
N ALA A 293 -10.63 -16.58 -42.78
CA ALA A 293 -10.17 -16.88 -44.14
C ALA A 293 -10.58 -18.30 -44.59
N ALA A 294 -10.40 -19.31 -43.72
CA ALA A 294 -10.81 -20.68 -43.99
C ALA A 294 -12.32 -20.80 -44.24
N LEU A 295 -13.12 -20.04 -43.49
CA LEU A 295 -14.58 -19.96 -43.64
C LEU A 295 -15.03 -19.01 -44.77
N LYS A 296 -14.09 -18.36 -45.48
CA LYS A 296 -14.36 -17.36 -46.54
C LYS A 296 -15.23 -16.17 -46.06
N SER A 297 -15.16 -15.86 -44.77
CA SER A 297 -15.97 -14.83 -44.09
C SER A 297 -15.31 -13.44 -44.09
N ASN A 298 -14.19 -13.25 -44.78
CA ASN A 298 -13.41 -12.00 -44.77
C ASN A 298 -14.17 -10.76 -45.29
N HIS A 299 -15.24 -10.97 -46.06
CA HIS A 299 -16.11 -9.91 -46.57
C HIS A 299 -17.12 -9.42 -45.51
N LEU A 300 -17.31 -10.18 -44.43
CA LEU A 300 -18.24 -9.83 -43.37
C LEU A 300 -17.63 -8.76 -42.45
N PRO A 301 -18.43 -7.77 -42.01
CA PRO A 301 -17.96 -6.80 -41.05
C PRO A 301 -17.71 -7.47 -39.69
N THR A 302 -16.75 -6.95 -38.91
CA THR A 302 -16.37 -7.52 -37.60
C THR A 302 -17.57 -7.77 -36.69
N ARG A 303 -18.54 -6.85 -36.65
CA ARG A 303 -19.77 -7.02 -35.85
C ARG A 303 -20.54 -8.32 -36.17
N MET A 304 -20.50 -8.80 -37.41
CA MET A 304 -21.14 -10.05 -37.82
C MET A 304 -20.29 -11.27 -37.51
N LEU A 305 -18.95 -11.14 -37.53
CA LEU A 305 -18.04 -12.20 -37.09
C LEU A 305 -18.17 -12.50 -35.60
N PHE A 306 -18.56 -11.51 -34.78
CA PHE A 306 -18.74 -11.64 -33.34
C PHE A 306 -20.23 -11.80 -32.92
N ASP A 307 -21.14 -11.98 -33.88
CA ASP A 307 -22.56 -12.24 -33.62
C ASP A 307 -22.77 -13.71 -33.25
N THR A 308 -23.02 -13.98 -31.97
CA THR A 308 -23.16 -15.34 -31.43
C THR A 308 -24.27 -16.15 -32.09
N LYS A 309 -25.26 -15.51 -32.70
CA LYS A 309 -26.33 -16.20 -33.45
C LYS A 309 -25.85 -16.76 -34.78
N ARG A 310 -24.77 -16.20 -35.36
CA ARG A 310 -24.27 -16.53 -36.69
C ARG A 310 -22.94 -17.25 -36.68
N SER A 311 -22.01 -16.83 -35.83
CA SER A 311 -20.64 -17.35 -35.77
C SER A 311 -20.42 -18.41 -34.68
N ALA A 312 -21.51 -18.85 -34.02
CA ALA A 312 -21.45 -19.51 -32.72
C ALA A 312 -20.59 -18.70 -31.72
N ASN A 313 -20.14 -19.35 -30.64
CA ASN A 313 -19.36 -18.68 -29.60
C ASN A 313 -17.87 -18.56 -29.92
N THR A 314 -17.37 -19.06 -31.06
CA THR A 314 -15.92 -19.20 -31.31
C THR A 314 -15.17 -17.87 -31.23
N TYR A 315 -15.65 -16.81 -31.89
CA TYR A 315 -14.99 -15.50 -31.87
C TYR A 315 -15.09 -14.83 -30.49
N LYS A 316 -16.29 -14.83 -29.89
CA LYS A 316 -16.57 -14.20 -28.61
C LYS A 316 -15.89 -14.90 -27.43
N SER A 317 -15.62 -16.21 -27.55
CA SER A 317 -14.86 -16.98 -26.56
C SER A 317 -13.36 -16.64 -26.56
N CYS A 318 -12.82 -16.13 -27.67
CA CYS A 318 -11.41 -15.78 -27.77
C CYS A 318 -11.10 -14.35 -27.32
N MET A 319 -11.93 -13.37 -27.71
CA MET A 319 -11.78 -11.96 -27.30
C MET A 319 -13.07 -11.15 -27.59
N SER A 320 -13.12 -9.89 -27.17
CA SER A 320 -14.21 -8.98 -27.57
C SER A 320 -14.01 -8.42 -28.98
N ALA A 321 -15.10 -7.98 -29.61
CA ALA A 321 -15.06 -7.35 -30.93
C ALA A 321 -14.24 -6.05 -30.89
N GLU A 322 -14.35 -5.28 -29.81
CA GLU A 322 -13.61 -4.04 -29.59
C GLU A 322 -12.11 -4.33 -29.48
N ARG A 323 -11.72 -5.38 -28.75
CA ARG A 323 -10.32 -5.80 -28.61
C ARG A 323 -9.76 -6.29 -29.95
N PHE A 324 -10.53 -7.07 -30.71
CA PHE A 324 -10.16 -7.52 -32.04
C PHE A 324 -9.93 -6.34 -33.00
N VAL A 325 -10.84 -5.36 -33.04
CA VAL A 325 -10.70 -4.15 -33.86
C VAL A 325 -9.50 -3.32 -33.41
N PHE A 326 -9.30 -3.17 -32.09
CA PHE A 326 -8.15 -2.44 -31.54
C PHE A 326 -6.82 -3.06 -32.00
N LEU A 327 -6.65 -4.37 -31.80
CA LEU A 327 -5.41 -5.06 -32.19
C LEU A 327 -5.19 -5.03 -33.70
N LEU A 328 -6.24 -5.17 -34.51
CA LEU A 328 -6.15 -5.00 -35.97
C LEU A 328 -5.71 -3.59 -36.39
N ARG A 329 -6.14 -2.55 -35.66
CA ARG A 329 -5.69 -1.18 -35.92
C ARG A 329 -4.22 -0.99 -35.53
N CYS A 330 -3.75 -1.67 -34.47
CA CYS A 330 -2.35 -1.65 -34.06
C CYS A 330 -1.44 -2.42 -35.03
N LEU A 331 -1.94 -3.49 -35.66
CA LEU A 331 -1.20 -4.30 -36.66
C LEU A 331 -1.31 -3.74 -38.09
N ARG A 332 -1.41 -2.41 -38.25
CA ARG A 332 -1.48 -1.80 -39.58
C ARG A 332 -0.09 -1.79 -40.22
N PHE A 333 0.20 -2.80 -41.03
CA PHE A 333 1.43 -2.90 -41.84
C PHE A 333 1.45 -2.00 -43.09
N ASP A 334 0.42 -1.16 -43.28
CA ASP A 334 0.22 -0.47 -44.55
C ASP A 334 -0.36 0.94 -44.39
N ASP A 335 0.38 1.94 -44.87
CA ASP A 335 -0.08 3.31 -45.01
C ASP A 335 -0.85 3.51 -46.33
N LYS A 336 -2.15 3.82 -46.21
CA LYS A 336 -3.05 4.08 -47.35
C LYS A 336 -2.60 5.26 -48.21
N ASN A 337 -1.93 6.25 -47.62
CA ASN A 337 -1.51 7.45 -48.34
C ASN A 337 -0.38 7.15 -49.34
N THR A 338 0.53 6.24 -48.97
CA THR A 338 1.68 5.84 -49.80
C THR A 338 1.41 4.56 -50.62
N ARG A 339 0.34 3.82 -50.31
CA ARG A 339 -0.02 2.53 -50.94
C ARG A 339 -0.05 2.57 -52.46
N LYS A 340 -0.69 3.58 -53.06
CA LYS A 340 -0.85 3.66 -54.52
C LYS A 340 0.50 3.75 -55.22
N GLN A 341 1.45 4.46 -54.61
CA GLN A 341 2.81 4.63 -55.13
C GLN A 341 3.64 3.36 -54.94
N ARG A 342 3.62 2.75 -53.74
CA ARG A 342 4.40 1.54 -53.43
C ARG A 342 3.93 0.30 -54.19
N ARG A 343 2.63 0.19 -54.50
CA ARG A 343 2.06 -0.95 -55.25
C ARG A 343 2.57 -1.05 -56.70
N VAL A 344 3.09 0.05 -57.27
CA VAL A 344 3.65 0.07 -58.62
C VAL A 344 4.95 -0.74 -58.68
N SER A 345 5.78 -0.65 -57.64
CA SER A 345 7.08 -1.33 -57.57
C SER A 345 7.01 -2.67 -56.83
N ASP A 346 6.16 -2.82 -55.81
CA ASP A 346 6.03 -4.05 -55.04
C ASP A 346 4.56 -4.44 -54.82
N LYS A 347 4.17 -5.62 -55.33
CA LYS A 347 2.83 -6.20 -55.11
C LYS A 347 2.60 -6.61 -53.64
N LEU A 348 3.67 -6.86 -52.89
CA LEU A 348 3.68 -7.13 -51.45
C LEU A 348 3.97 -5.88 -50.60
N ALA A 349 3.94 -4.69 -51.20
CA ALA A 349 4.05 -3.41 -50.48
C ALA A 349 3.19 -3.31 -49.20
N PRO A 350 1.97 -3.89 -49.10
CA PRO A 350 1.17 -3.82 -47.88
C PRO A 350 1.74 -4.55 -46.65
N ILE A 351 2.82 -5.34 -46.80
CA ILE A 351 3.38 -6.18 -45.70
C ILE A 351 4.91 -6.18 -45.59
N ARG A 352 5.67 -5.66 -46.57
CA ARG A 352 7.15 -5.72 -46.55
C ARG A 352 7.83 -4.50 -45.93
N ASP A 353 7.31 -3.30 -46.17
CA ASP A 353 7.89 -2.05 -45.70
C ASP A 353 6.93 -1.41 -44.70
N PHE A 354 7.26 -1.52 -43.41
CA PHE A 354 6.50 -0.99 -42.28
C PHE A 354 7.14 0.27 -41.70
#